data_AF-A0A3N0ZGH3-F1
#
_entry.id   AF-A0A3N0ZGH3-F1
#
_cell.length_a   1.000
_cell.length_b   1.000
_cell.length_c   1.000
_cell.angle_alpha   90.00
_cell.angle_beta   90.00
_cell.angle_gamma   90.00
#
_symmetry.space_group_name_H-M   'P 1'
#
loop_
_entity.id
_entity.type
_entity.pdbx_description
1 polymer ?
#
loop_
_entity_poly.entity_id
_entity_poly.type
_entity_poly.pdbx_seq_one_letter_code
_entity_poly.pdbx_strand_id
1 'polypeptide(L)'
;MDVLNKILDLLMFRIGTEQTENGKVTPIVTLGSIAWGILLRSAIVIFLSFLFMSLIENRKIWWISFLVLWAFAAYPGWKQYLFYKKHLQDVSESTLCGKCVHFDETGQLCKLYDEHISEGYVPCGGVDWEPKPFEQDEND
;
A
#
# COMPACT_ATOMS: atom_id res chain seq x y z
N MET A 1 -16.87 9.86 -17.25
CA MET A 1 -15.80 8.97 -16.74
C MET A 1 -14.80 9.71 -15.86
N ASP A 2 -14.42 10.96 -16.17
CA ASP A 2 -13.49 11.74 -15.35
C ASP A 2 -13.90 11.96 -13.90
N VAL A 3 -15.17 12.25 -13.62
CA VAL A 3 -15.63 12.52 -12.24
C VAL A 3 -15.58 11.26 -11.37
N LEU A 4 -15.92 10.09 -11.93
CA LEU A 4 -15.86 8.82 -11.22
C LEU A 4 -14.40 8.44 -10.92
N ASN A 5 -13.50 8.63 -11.89
CA ASN A 5 -12.07 8.41 -11.69
C ASN A 5 -11.50 9.37 -10.64
N LYS A 6 -11.93 10.65 -10.64
CA LYS A 6 -11.56 11.62 -9.62
C LYS A 6 -12.04 11.25 -8.22
N ILE A 7 -13.26 10.72 -8.10
CA ILE A 7 -13.82 10.26 -6.82
C ILE A 7 -13.11 8.99 -6.35
N LEU A 8 -12.79 8.08 -7.28
CA LEU A 8 -12.00 6.88 -6.99
C LEU A 8 -10.57 7.24 -6.55
N ASP A 9 -9.95 8.24 -7.17
CA ASP A 9 -8.65 8.80 -6.74
C ASP A 9 -8.75 9.48 -5.38
N LEU A 10 -9.80 10.29 -5.17
CA LEU A 10 -10.05 10.98 -3.89
C LEU A 10 -10.26 9.99 -2.74
N LEU A 11 -10.93 8.87 -3.01
CA LEU A 11 -11.12 7.76 -2.08
C LEU A 11 -9.97 6.75 -2.11
N MET A 12 -8.88 7.05 -2.84
CA MET A 12 -7.66 6.25 -3.01
C MET A 12 -7.91 4.78 -3.40
N PHE A 13 -9.01 4.48 -4.08
CA PHE A 13 -9.29 3.13 -4.58
C PHE A 13 -8.36 2.73 -5.73
N ARG A 14 -7.58 3.67 -6.25
CA ARG A 14 -6.67 3.43 -7.36
C ARG A 14 -5.57 2.46 -6.94
N ILE A 15 -5.62 1.28 -7.53
CA ILE A 15 -4.50 0.33 -7.55
C ILE A 15 -3.69 0.70 -8.79
N GLY A 16 -2.68 1.55 -8.60
CA GLY A 16 -1.74 1.94 -9.64
C GLY A 16 -0.36 2.00 -9.02
N THR A 17 0.64 1.43 -9.69
CA THR A 17 1.97 1.20 -9.11
C THR A 17 2.91 2.37 -9.27
N GLU A 18 2.78 3.18 -10.33
CA GLU A 18 3.85 4.13 -10.68
C GLU A 18 3.28 5.42 -11.28
N GLN A 19 3.71 6.56 -10.74
CA GLN A 19 3.61 7.85 -11.43
C GLN A 19 5.00 8.22 -11.90
N THR A 20 5.12 8.53 -13.19
CA THR A 20 6.32 9.13 -13.75
C THR A 20 6.24 10.64 -13.50
N GLU A 21 6.72 11.09 -12.33
CA GLU A 21 6.99 12.51 -12.13
C GLU A 21 8.45 12.78 -12.53
N ASN A 22 8.67 13.63 -13.55
CA ASN A 22 10.00 14.12 -13.92
C ASN A 22 11.08 13.03 -14.11
N GLY A 23 10.73 11.90 -14.71
CA GLY A 23 11.67 10.80 -15.00
C GLY A 23 12.08 9.95 -13.78
N LYS A 24 11.55 10.21 -12.58
CA LYS A 24 11.68 9.32 -11.43
C LYS A 24 10.46 8.41 -11.33
N VAL A 25 10.70 7.10 -11.31
CA VAL A 25 9.67 6.09 -11.08
C VAL A 25 9.51 5.95 -9.57
N THR A 26 8.51 6.62 -8.99
CA THR A 26 8.20 6.49 -7.56
C THR A 26 7.02 5.53 -7.37
N PRO A 27 7.14 4.52 -6.49
CA PRO A 27 6.02 3.66 -6.16
C PRO A 27 4.92 4.49 -5.46
N ILE A 28 3.72 4.54 -6.04
CA ILE A 28 2.58 5.30 -5.47
C ILE A 28 2.02 4.58 -4.24
N VAL A 29 2.18 3.24 -4.21
CA VAL A 29 1.63 2.38 -3.18
C VAL A 29 2.71 2.08 -2.17
N THR A 30 2.75 2.89 -1.11
CA THR A 30 3.54 2.59 0.09
C THR A 30 2.62 2.02 1.16
N LEU A 31 3.19 1.34 2.15
CA LEU A 31 2.43 0.84 3.29
C LEU A 31 1.68 1.98 4.01
N GLY A 32 2.29 3.17 4.05
CA GLY A 32 1.68 4.39 4.57
C GLY A 32 0.48 4.88 3.77
N SER A 33 0.55 4.89 2.43
CA SER A 33 -0.61 5.31 1.60
C SER A 33 -1.78 4.33 1.69
N ILE A 34 -1.50 3.02 1.81
CA ILE A 34 -2.53 2.01 2.08
C ILE A 34 -3.20 2.27 3.43
N ALA A 35 -2.41 2.43 4.49
CA ALA A 35 -2.93 2.68 5.84
C ALA A 35 -3.79 3.95 5.90
N TRP A 36 -3.31 5.04 5.28
CA TRP A 36 -4.04 6.29 5.16
C TRP A 36 -5.37 6.14 4.41
N GLY A 37 -5.37 5.39 3.29
CA GLY A 37 -6.58 5.09 2.53
C GLY A 37 -7.63 4.32 3.35
N ILE A 38 -7.21 3.35 4.18
CA ILE A 38 -8.11 2.60 5.06
C ILE A 38 -8.73 3.51 6.13
N LEU A 39 -7.91 4.36 6.76
CA LEU A 39 -8.37 5.31 7.78
C LEU A 39 -9.36 6.33 7.21
N LEU A 40 -9.09 6.86 6.02
CA LEU A 40 -9.99 7.82 5.38
C LEU A 40 -11.35 7.17 5.05
N ARG A 41 -11.35 5.97 4.47
CA ARG A 41 -12.59 5.24 4.14
C ARG A 41 -13.38 4.87 5.38
N SER A 42 -12.71 4.40 6.43
CA SER A 42 -13.38 4.05 7.69
C SER A 42 -14.01 5.28 8.34
N ALA A 43 -13.32 6.42 8.35
CA ALA A 43 -13.86 7.68 8.85
C ALA A 43 -15.13 8.12 8.10
N ILE A 44 -15.11 8.05 6.76
CA ILE A 44 -16.27 8.40 5.92
C ILE A 44 -17.44 7.44 6.18
N VAL A 45 -17.19 6.13 6.24
CA VAL A 45 -18.24 5.13 6.51
C VAL A 45 -18.85 5.34 7.89
N ILE A 46 -18.03 5.55 8.93
CA ILE A 46 -18.52 5.80 10.29
C ILE A 46 -19.37 7.07 10.33
N PHE A 47 -18.93 8.14 9.69
CA PHE A 47 -19.67 9.40 9.62
C PHE A 47 -21.02 9.22 8.94
N LEU A 48 -21.06 8.54 7.78
CA LEU A 48 -22.30 8.24 7.07
C LEU A 48 -23.23 7.33 7.88
N SER A 49 -22.68 6.30 8.54
CA SER A 49 -23.45 5.43 9.42
C SER A 49 -24.13 6.19 10.56
N PHE A 50 -23.45 7.17 11.16
CA PHE A 50 -24.03 8.01 12.21
C PHE A 50 -25.17 8.88 11.68
N LEU A 51 -25.00 9.48 10.50
CA LEU A 51 -26.03 10.29 9.85
C LEU A 51 -27.26 9.43 9.50
N PHE A 52 -27.06 8.25 8.92
CA PHE A 52 -28.13 7.30 8.61
C PHE A 52 -28.90 6.84 9.86
N MET A 53 -28.21 6.57 10.96
CA MET A 53 -28.87 6.23 12.23
C MET A 53 -29.70 7.38 12.80
N SER A 54 -29.28 8.62 12.61
CA SER A 54 -30.07 9.78 13.04
C SER A 54 -31.36 9.95 12.24
N LEU A 55 -31.39 9.49 10.99
CA LEU A 55 -32.57 9.58 10.12
C LEU A 55 -33.53 8.40 10.30
N ILE A 56 -33.00 7.24 10.66
CA ILE A 56 -33.75 6.00 10.75
C ILE A 56 -33.81 5.59 12.23
N GLU A 57 -34.97 5.80 12.88
CA GLU A 57 -35.23 5.40 14.29
C GLU A 57 -35.11 3.88 14.54
N ASN A 58 -34.88 3.07 13.49
CA ASN A 58 -34.68 1.63 13.59
C ASN A 58 -33.27 1.25 14.04
N ARG A 59 -33.10 1.18 15.36
CA ARG A 59 -31.89 0.66 16.04
C ARG A 59 -31.50 -0.78 15.65
N LYS A 60 -32.42 -1.55 15.06
CA LYS A 60 -32.20 -2.94 14.64
C LYS A 60 -31.22 -3.08 13.47
N ILE A 61 -31.04 -2.03 12.66
CA ILE A 61 -30.20 -2.08 11.43
C ILE A 61 -28.72 -1.75 11.72
N TRP A 62 -28.37 -1.46 12.97
CA TRP A 62 -27.02 -1.02 13.34
C TRP A 62 -25.90 -1.95 12.84
N TRP A 63 -26.14 -3.26 12.87
CA TRP A 63 -25.16 -4.27 12.44
C TRP A 63 -24.79 -4.17 10.95
N ILE A 64 -25.66 -3.62 10.09
CA ILE A 64 -25.36 -3.41 8.66
C ILE A 64 -24.19 -2.43 8.51
N SER A 65 -24.00 -1.49 9.44
CA SER A 65 -22.86 -0.56 9.42
C SER A 65 -21.51 -1.29 9.51
N PHE A 66 -21.43 -2.40 10.26
CA PHE A 66 -20.21 -3.22 10.31
C PHE A 66 -19.94 -3.91 8.98
N LEU A 67 -20.99 -4.40 8.32
CA LEU A 67 -20.88 -5.03 7.00
C LEU A 67 -20.42 -4.02 5.95
N VAL A 68 -20.99 -2.81 5.96
CA VAL A 68 -20.57 -1.70 5.09
C VAL A 68 -19.12 -1.31 5.35
N LEU A 69 -18.71 -1.19 6.62
CA LEU A 69 -17.32 -0.87 6.97
C LEU A 69 -16.35 -1.95 6.49
N TRP A 70 -16.71 -3.22 6.64
CA TRP A 70 -15.89 -4.31 6.13
C TRP A 70 -15.79 -4.27 4.59
N ALA A 71 -16.92 -4.10 3.89
CA ALA A 71 -16.96 -4.10 2.43
C ALA A 71 -16.26 -2.88 1.79
N PHE A 72 -16.40 -1.69 2.39
CA PHE A 72 -15.90 -0.44 1.80
C PHE A 72 -14.55 0.04 2.34
N ALA A 73 -14.13 -0.38 3.55
CA ALA A 73 -12.84 0.01 4.11
C ALA A 73 -11.88 -1.18 4.18
N ALA A 74 -12.29 -2.27 4.82
CA ALA A 74 -11.40 -3.40 5.09
C ALA A 74 -11.05 -4.20 3.82
N TYR A 75 -12.05 -4.61 3.03
CA TYR A 75 -11.87 -5.39 1.82
C TYR A 75 -10.95 -4.72 0.77
N PRO A 76 -11.18 -3.45 0.37
CA PRO A 76 -10.27 -2.80 -0.58
C PRO A 76 -8.87 -2.58 0.01
N GLY A 77 -8.76 -2.28 1.30
CA GLY A 77 -7.47 -2.18 2.00
C GLY A 77 -6.68 -3.49 1.95
N TRP A 78 -7.35 -4.60 2.26
CA TRP A 78 -6.76 -5.94 2.17
C TRP A 78 -6.29 -6.26 0.74
N LYS A 79 -7.11 -5.94 -0.27
CA LYS A 79 -6.75 -6.19 -1.66
C LYS A 79 -5.56 -5.32 -2.12
N GLN A 80 -5.48 -4.08 -1.67
CA GLN A 80 -4.31 -3.20 -1.92
C GLN A 80 -3.05 -3.74 -1.24
N TYR A 81 -3.16 -4.21 0.00
CA TYR A 81 -2.04 -4.82 0.73
C TYR A 81 -1.53 -6.11 0.05
N LEU A 82 -2.43 -6.99 -0.37
CA LEU A 82 -2.06 -8.23 -1.08
C LEU A 82 -1.29 -7.92 -2.37
N PHE A 83 -1.75 -6.91 -3.11
CA PHE A 83 -1.12 -6.47 -4.33
C PHE A 83 0.27 -5.84 -4.07
N TYR A 84 0.40 -4.98 -3.06
CA TYR A 84 1.68 -4.43 -2.63
C TYR A 84 2.68 -5.52 -2.25
N LYS A 85 2.26 -6.50 -1.44
CA LYS A 85 3.10 -7.62 -1.03
C LYS A 85 3.60 -8.43 -2.24
N LYS A 86 2.73 -8.68 -3.22
CA LYS A 86 3.11 -9.39 -4.44
C LYS A 86 4.13 -8.60 -5.27
N HIS A 87 3.91 -7.30 -5.44
CA HIS A 87 4.83 -6.44 -6.19
C HIS A 87 6.19 -6.33 -5.50
N LEU A 88 6.20 -6.15 -4.19
CA LEU A 88 7.42 -6.14 -3.38
C LEU A 88 8.22 -7.44 -3.51
N GLN A 89 7.53 -8.59 -3.52
CA GLN A 89 8.18 -9.88 -3.75
C GLN A 89 8.79 -9.95 -5.16
N ASP A 90 8.06 -9.48 -6.18
CA ASP A 90 8.53 -9.45 -7.57
C ASP A 90 9.77 -8.55 -7.72
N VAL A 91 9.76 -7.35 -7.12
CA VAL A 91 10.91 -6.44 -7.08
C VAL A 91 12.09 -7.08 -6.33
N SER A 92 11.84 -7.78 -5.21
CA SER A 92 12.88 -8.47 -4.44
C SER A 92 13.54 -9.61 -5.23
N GLU A 93 12.75 -10.37 -6.00
CA GLU A 93 13.25 -11.51 -6.79
C GLU A 93 13.91 -11.07 -8.11
N SER A 94 13.34 -10.06 -8.77
CA SER A 94 13.78 -9.60 -10.10
C SER A 94 14.94 -8.60 -10.08
N THR A 95 15.12 -7.84 -8.99
CA THR A 95 16.17 -6.82 -8.90
C THR A 95 17.38 -7.29 -8.09
N LEU A 96 18.56 -6.78 -8.46
CA LEU A 96 19.79 -6.98 -7.67
C LEU A 96 19.64 -6.41 -6.25
N CYS A 97 18.90 -5.30 -6.11
CA CYS A 97 18.64 -4.68 -4.81
C CYS A 97 17.95 -5.61 -3.82
N GLY A 98 17.07 -6.51 -4.23
CA GLY A 98 16.38 -7.42 -3.30
C GLY A 98 17.31 -8.34 -2.50
N LYS A 99 18.49 -8.63 -3.07
CA LYS A 99 19.55 -9.44 -2.45
C LYS A 99 20.58 -8.61 -1.67
N CYS A 100 20.41 -7.29 -1.62
CA CYS A 100 21.32 -6.37 -0.94
C CYS A 100 21.05 -6.34 0.57
N VAL A 101 22.10 -6.24 1.39
CA VAL A 101 21.97 -6.08 2.86
C VAL A 101 21.25 -4.79 3.26
N HIS A 102 21.34 -3.74 2.43
CA HIS A 102 20.72 -2.46 2.67
C HIS A 102 19.25 -2.38 2.24
N PHE A 103 18.68 -3.45 1.69
CA PHE A 103 17.29 -3.46 1.26
C PHE A 103 16.34 -3.65 2.44
N ASP A 104 15.33 -2.78 2.54
CA ASP A 104 14.22 -2.94 3.48
C ASP A 104 13.01 -3.55 2.78
N GLU A 105 12.70 -4.79 3.15
CA GLU A 105 11.55 -5.53 2.65
C GLU A 105 10.22 -4.93 3.12
N THR A 106 10.17 -4.13 4.17
CA THR A 106 8.89 -3.56 4.64
C THR A 106 8.48 -2.34 3.80
N GLY A 107 9.45 -1.54 3.37
CA GLY A 107 9.22 -0.22 2.76
C GLY A 107 9.64 -0.09 1.30
N GLN A 108 10.16 -1.14 0.66
CA GLN A 108 10.71 -1.07 -0.71
C GLN A 108 11.75 0.05 -0.86
N LEU A 109 12.63 0.20 0.13
CA LEU A 109 13.63 1.29 0.20
C LEU A 109 15.04 0.76 0.42
N CYS A 110 16.02 1.51 -0.06
CA CYS A 110 17.42 1.32 0.25
C CYS A 110 17.77 2.11 1.52
N LYS A 111 18.14 1.44 2.61
CA LYS A 111 18.46 2.09 3.90
C LYS A 111 19.67 3.02 3.83
N LEU A 112 20.58 2.79 2.89
CA LEU A 112 21.80 3.58 2.73
C LEU A 112 21.52 4.95 2.09
N TYR A 113 20.65 4.96 1.08
CA TYR A 113 20.32 6.16 0.29
C TYR A 113 18.97 6.79 0.66
N ASP A 114 18.16 6.09 1.47
CA ASP A 114 16.79 6.46 1.83
C ASP A 114 15.88 6.70 0.60
N GLU A 115 16.16 5.98 -0.49
CA GLU A 115 15.42 6.06 -1.74
C GLU A 115 14.64 4.78 -2.02
N HIS A 116 13.45 4.94 -2.61
CA HIS A 116 12.61 3.82 -3.02
C HIS A 116 13.19 3.15 -4.27
N ILE A 117 13.15 1.82 -4.29
CA ILE A 117 13.63 1.01 -5.42
C ILE A 117 12.45 0.69 -6.35
N SER A 118 12.70 0.60 -7.65
CA SER A 118 11.74 0.05 -8.62
C SER A 118 12.45 -0.90 -9.58
N GLU A 119 11.71 -1.61 -10.42
CA GLU A 119 12.28 -2.57 -11.39
C GLU A 119 13.33 -1.92 -12.32
N GLY A 120 13.17 -0.63 -12.63
CA GLY A 120 14.07 0.14 -13.50
C GLY A 120 14.98 1.13 -12.76
N TYR A 121 14.90 1.22 -11.43
CA TYR A 121 15.64 2.23 -10.65
C TYR A 121 16.41 1.60 -9.49
N VAL A 122 17.74 1.68 -9.60
CA VAL A 122 18.70 1.21 -8.59
C VAL A 122 19.43 2.43 -8.01
N PRO A 123 19.17 2.83 -6.74
CA PRO A 123 19.72 4.07 -6.18
C PRO A 123 21.25 4.14 -6.15
N CYS A 124 21.92 3.03 -5.80
CA CYS A 124 23.37 2.96 -5.71
C CYS A 124 24.07 2.67 -7.05
N GLY A 125 23.31 2.48 -8.14
CA GLY A 125 23.85 2.04 -9.44
C GLY A 125 24.62 0.70 -9.41
N GLY A 126 24.55 -0.05 -8.31
CA GLY A 126 25.32 -1.27 -8.07
C GLY A 126 26.72 -1.06 -7.48
N VAL A 127 27.15 0.18 -7.20
CA VAL A 127 28.51 0.47 -6.70
C VAL A 127 28.67 0.05 -5.25
N ASP A 128 27.69 0.38 -4.40
CA ASP A 128 27.65 0.04 -2.98
C ASP A 128 26.72 -1.15 -2.70
N TRP A 129 26.66 -2.08 -3.65
CA TRP A 129 25.86 -3.30 -3.47
C TRP A 129 26.65 -4.32 -2.66
N GLU A 130 26.05 -4.80 -1.56
CA GLU A 130 26.62 -5.86 -0.73
C GLU A 130 25.61 -7.00 -0.58
N PRO A 131 26.02 -8.27 -0.76
CA PRO A 131 25.13 -9.40 -0.60
C PRO A 131 24.67 -9.51 0.86
N LYS A 132 23.40 -9.88 1.07
CA LYS A 132 22.93 -10.31 2.40
C LYS A 132 23.85 -11.44 2.91
N PRO A 133 24.33 -11.36 4.16
CA PRO A 133 25.04 -12.48 4.77
C PRO A 133 24.16 -13.73 4.67
N PHE A 134 24.74 -14.87 4.30
CA PHE A 134 24.06 -16.15 4.48
C PHE A 134 24.01 -16.41 5.98
N GLU A 135 23.00 -15.88 6.66
CA GLU A 135 22.64 -16.42 7.96
C GLU A 135 22.19 -17.86 7.70
N GLN A 136 23.00 -18.82 8.17
CA GLN A 136 22.55 -20.19 8.29
C GLN A 136 21.28 -20.14 9.12
N ASP A 137 20.17 -20.61 8.55
CA ASP A 137 19.01 -21.04 9.31
C ASP A 137 19.45 -22.17 10.26
N GLU A 138 20.13 -21.82 11.34
CA GLU A 138 20.35 -22.68 12.48
C GLU A 138 19.02 -22.72 13.23
N ASN A 139 18.23 -23.71 12.82
CA ASN A 139 17.06 -24.21 13.55
C ASN A 139 17.40 -24.39 15.04
N ASP A 140 16.74 -23.63 15.92
CA ASP A 140 15.91 -24.15 17.03
C ASP A 140 15.07 -23.05 17.69
#